data_AF-U5LD62-F1
#
_entry.id   AF-U5LD62-F1
#
_cell.length_a   1.000
_cell.length_b   1.000
_cell.length_c   1.000
_cell.angle_alpha   90.00
_cell.angle_beta   90.00
_cell.angle_gamma   90.00
#
_symmetry.space_group_name_H-M   'P 1'
#
loop_
_entity.id
_entity.type
_entity.pdbx_description
1 polymer ?
#
loop_
_entity_poly.entity_id
_entity_poly.type
_entity_poly.pdbx_seq_one_letter_code
_entity_poly.pdbx_strand_id
1 'polypeptide(L)' 'MKIRVHSKGVILAGKAWEIREKLREYTVKHTLIKEWIDSAEAAATPEKVRLRRIK' A
#
# COMPACT_ATOMS: atom_id res chain seq x y z
N MET A 1 -4.18 -5.34 -12.20
CA MET A 1 -3.28 -5.51 -11.03
C MET A 1 -4.03 -5.49 -9.69
N LYS A 2 -3.80 -6.46 -8.78
CA LYS A 2 -4.30 -6.50 -7.39
C LYS A 2 -3.13 -6.38 -6.42
N ILE A 3 -3.19 -5.42 -5.50
CA ILE A 3 -2.15 -5.18 -4.48
C ILE A 3 -2.71 -5.60 -3.13
N ARG A 4 -2.01 -6.48 -2.42
CA ARG A 4 -2.31 -6.84 -1.03
C ARG A 4 -1.15 -6.40 -0.16
N VAL A 5 -1.41 -5.48 0.75
CA VAL A 5 -0.42 -5.03 1.72
C VAL A 5 -0.65 -5.77 3.02
N HIS A 6 0.39 -6.39 3.53
CA HIS A 6 0.45 -7.02 4.85
C HIS A 6 1.49 -6.27 5.69
N SER A 7 1.38 -6.34 7.02
CA SER A 7 2.32 -5.66 7.92
C SER A 7 3.78 -6.16 7.83
N LYS A 8 4.03 -7.27 7.11
CA LYS A 8 5.38 -7.80 6.85
C LYS A 8 5.86 -7.62 5.40
N GLY A 9 5.03 -7.09 4.49
CA GLY A 9 5.40 -7.00 3.08
C GLY A 9 4.24 -6.67 2.13
N VAL A 10 4.57 -6.52 0.85
CA VAL A 10 3.62 -6.16 -0.21
C VAL A 10 3.56 -7.30 -1.25
N ILE A 11 2.35 -7.76 -1.55
CA ILE A 11 2.09 -8.77 -2.58
C ILE A 11 1.39 -8.09 -3.75
N LEU A 12 2.01 -8.19 -4.93
CA LEU A 12 1.49 -7.67 -6.20
C LEU A 12 1.09 -8.85 -7.08
N ALA A 13 -0.16 -8.91 -7.52
CA ALA A 13 -0.66 -9.95 -8.42
C ALA A 13 -1.24 -9.32 -9.70
N GLY A 14 -0.69 -9.66 -10.86
CA GLY A 14 -1.10 -9.10 -12.15
C GLY A 14 -0.16 -9.49 -13.28
N LYS A 15 -0.29 -8.84 -14.44
CA LYS A 15 0.65 -9.06 -15.55
C LYS A 15 2.03 -8.52 -15.15
N ALA A 16 3.09 -9.20 -15.57
CA ALA A 16 4.46 -8.86 -15.18
C ALA A 16 4.84 -7.40 -15.53
N TRP A 17 4.35 -6.87 -16.64
CA TRP A 17 4.62 -5.48 -17.04
C TRP A 17 3.90 -4.46 -16.14
N GLU A 18 2.66 -4.73 -15.72
CA GLU A 18 1.93 -3.88 -14.77
C GLU A 18 2.68 -3.82 -13.42
N ILE A 19 3.25 -4.95 -13.00
CA ILE A 19 4.06 -5.05 -11.78
C ILE A 19 5.32 -4.20 -11.89
N ARG A 20 6.04 -4.27 -13.01
CA ARG A 20 7.25 -3.48 -13.24
C ARG A 20 6.97 -1.98 -13.26
N GLU A 21 5.92 -1.56 -13.94
CA GLU A 21 5.54 -0.15 -14.02
C GLU A 21 5.18 0.39 -12.63
N LYS A 22 4.39 -0.38 -11.87
CA LYS A 22 3.96 0.04 -10.54
C LYS A 22 5.10 0.10 -9.54
N LEU A 23 6.03 -0.85 -9.58
CA LEU A 23 7.25 -0.80 -8.78
C LEU A 23 8.08 0.44 -9.13
N ARG A 24 8.22 0.78 -10.42
CA ARG A 24 8.98 1.97 -10.86
C ARG A 24 8.37 3.27 -10.32
N GLU A 25 7.05 3.39 -10.30
CA GLU A 25 6.36 4.54 -9.68
C GLU A 25 6.62 4.64 -8.17
N TYR A 26 6.58 3.51 -7.46
CA TYR A 26 6.75 3.50 -6.00
C TYR A 26 8.20 3.70 -5.57
N THR A 27 9.19 3.26 -6.35
CA THR A 27 10.61 3.55 -6.10
C THR A 27 10.91 5.05 -6.11
N VAL A 28 10.18 5.85 -6.90
CA VAL A 28 10.32 7.31 -6.91
C VAL A 28 9.67 7.96 -5.68
N LYS A 29 8.62 7.33 -5.13
CA LYS A 29 7.81 7.89 -4.03
C LYS A 29 8.25 7.46 -2.64
N HIS A 30 8.88 6.29 -2.51
CA HIS A 30 9.27 5.70 -1.24
C HIS A 30 10.66 5.09 -1.35
N THR A 31 11.54 5.43 -0.42
CA THR A 31 12.92 4.91 -0.39
C THR A 31 12.94 3.51 0.24
N LEU A 32 12.03 3.27 1.20
CA LEU A 32 11.95 2.03 1.95
C LEU A 32 10.60 1.34 1.75
N ILE A 33 10.63 0.00 1.72
CA ILE A 33 9.41 -0.82 1.70
C ILE A 33 8.54 -0.55 2.94
N LYS A 34 9.16 -0.22 4.07
CA LYS A 34 8.45 0.15 5.30
C LYS A 34 7.57 1.39 5.11
N GLU A 35 8.11 2.45 4.50
CA GLU A 35 7.34 3.67 4.20
C GLU A 35 6.19 3.39 3.24
N TRP A 36 6.37 2.46 2.32
CA TRP A 36 5.31 2.03 1.43
C TRP A 36 4.21 1.27 2.17
N ILE A 37 4.56 0.36 3.08
CA ILE A 37 3.59 -0.35 3.94
C ILE A 37 2.84 0.67 4.81
N ASP A 38 3.54 1.60 5.45
CA ASP A 38 2.95 2.63 6.31
C ASP A 38 2.00 3.55 5.52
N SER A 39 2.42 3.99 4.33
CA SER A 39 1.61 4.81 3.41
C SER A 39 0.37 4.05 2.93
N ALA A 40 0.50 2.76 2.63
CA ALA A 40 -0.61 1.94 2.20
C ALA A 40 -1.56 1.55 3.34
N GLU A 41 -1.07 1.31 4.56
CA GLU A 41 -1.90 1.12 5.75
C GLU A 41 -2.64 2.42 6.11
N ALA A 42 -1.97 3.58 6.01
CA ALA A 42 -2.61 4.88 6.20
C ALA A 42 -3.72 5.13 5.16
N ALA A 43 -3.46 4.82 3.87
CA ALA A 43 -4.44 4.95 2.80
C ALA A 43 -5.60 3.93 2.90
N ALA A 44 -5.37 2.76 3.51
CA ALA A 44 -6.39 1.75 3.77
C ALA A 44 -7.24 2.04 5.02
N THR A 45 -6.93 3.10 5.77
CA THR A 45 -7.64 3.46 7.01
C THR A 45 -8.52 4.73 6.90
N PRO A 46 -9.38 4.92 5.87
CA PRO A 46 -10.45 5.91 5.99
C PRO A 46 -11.59 5.45 6.92
N GLU A 47 -11.62 4.17 7.33
CA GLU A 47 -12.77 3.58 8.05
C GLU A 47 -12.58 3.43 9.58
N LYS A 48 -11.37 3.11 10.07
CA LYS A 48 -11.16 2.95 11.53
C LYS A 48 -11.19 4.27 12.31
N VAL A 49 -10.97 5.41 11.64
CA VAL A 49 -11.06 6.75 12.26
C VAL A 49 -12.51 7.17 12.48
N ARG A 50 -13.48 6.64 11.73
CA ARG A 50 -14.92 6.92 11.91
C ARG A 50 -15.51 6.26 13.16
N LEU A 51 -14.95 5.15 13.63
CA LEU A 51 -15.50 4.38 14.77
C LEU A 51 -15.09 4.93 16.15
N ARG A 52 -14.18 5.92 16.22
CA ARG A 52 -13.85 6.61 17.49
C ARG A 52 -14.69 7.88 17.73
N ARG A 53 -15.66 8.16 16.86
CA ARG A 53 -16.48 9.37 16.89
C ARG A 53 -17.97 9.08 17.04
N ILE A 54 -18.32 8.09 17.85
CA ILE A 54 -19.68 7.89 18.36
C ILE A 54 -19.54 7.79 19.88
N LYS A 55 -20.35 8.61 20.55
CA LYS A 55 -20.38 8.91 22.00
C LYS A 55 -20.14 7.74 22.92
#